data_AF-A0A498HRQ3-F1
#
_entry.id   AF-A0A498HRQ3-F1
#
_cell.length_a   1.000
_cell.length_b   1.000
_cell.length_c   1.000
_cell.angle_alpha   90.00
_cell.angle_beta   90.00
_cell.angle_gamma   90.00
#
_symmetry.space_group_name_H-M   'P 1'
#
loop_
_entity.id
_entity.type
_entity.pdbx_description
1 polymer ?
#
loop_
_entity_poly.entity_id
_entity_poly.type
_entity_poly.pdbx_seq_one_letter_code
_entity_poly.pdbx_strand_id
1 'polypeptide(L)'
;MHAQATQKGVIGITLNSGWSVPFSNSTEDKDAAVRALDFSYGWFMDPVTSGRYPKSMQRLIGNRLPNFTKEQSKMLKGSYDFVGLNYYSSSYAKDVTANKSVKQPSQSTDSNVESLRVDEANDPKLSLEESLIDKERIKYYDSHLYYVQEAIKNGANVKGFFAWSLLDNFEWVNGYTVRFGIIYVDYKNGLKRHYKLSAHWWKNLLKGNSHSASKHNSSKGSKT
;
A
#
# COMPACT_ATOMS: atom_id res chain seq x y z
N MET A 1 11.64 -27.62 8.90
CA MET A 1 12.32 -26.34 9.20
C MET A 1 13.82 -26.45 8.87
N HIS A 2 14.20 -26.48 7.60
CA HIS A 2 15.63 -26.54 7.21
C HIS A 2 16.24 -25.18 6.89
N ALA A 3 15.46 -24.21 6.39
CA ALA A 3 16.00 -22.92 5.95
C ALA A 3 16.48 -22.01 7.10
N GLN A 4 15.63 -21.69 8.09
CA GLN A 4 16.03 -20.80 9.21
C GLN A 4 17.19 -21.35 10.04
N ALA A 5 17.12 -22.62 10.46
CA ALA A 5 18.08 -23.21 11.40
C ALA A 5 19.49 -23.38 10.83
N THR A 6 19.64 -23.49 9.50
CA THR A 6 20.95 -23.73 8.87
C THR A 6 21.40 -22.59 7.96
N GLN A 7 20.48 -21.83 7.37
CA GLN A 7 20.79 -20.79 6.37
C GLN A 7 20.66 -19.37 6.93
N LYS A 8 20.22 -19.20 8.19
CA LYS A 8 19.98 -17.88 8.83
C LYS A 8 18.99 -16.99 8.05
N GLY A 9 18.14 -17.60 7.22
CA GLY A 9 17.11 -16.90 6.48
C GLY A 9 15.99 -16.42 7.41
N VAL A 10 15.27 -15.38 6.98
CA VAL A 10 14.07 -14.87 7.66
C VAL A 10 12.84 -15.12 6.80
N ILE A 11 11.70 -15.40 7.44
CA ILE A 11 10.42 -15.73 6.80
C ILE A 11 9.39 -14.68 7.24
N GLY A 12 8.64 -14.15 6.30
CA GLY A 12 7.66 -13.10 6.59
C GLY A 12 6.44 -13.19 5.69
N ILE A 13 5.51 -12.27 5.92
CA ILE A 13 4.31 -12.08 5.12
C ILE A 13 4.31 -10.66 4.54
N THR A 14 3.91 -10.53 3.29
CA THR A 14 3.70 -9.23 2.64
C THR A 14 2.21 -8.97 2.50
N LEU A 15 1.73 -7.88 3.08
CA LEU A 15 0.32 -7.51 3.07
C LEU A 15 0.11 -6.21 2.30
N ASN A 16 -0.93 -6.18 1.47
CA ASN A 16 -1.42 -4.94 0.89
C ASN A 16 -2.07 -4.09 1.99
N SER A 17 -1.72 -2.81 2.06
CA SER A 17 -2.35 -1.86 2.96
C SER A 17 -2.53 -0.53 2.26
N GLY A 18 -3.76 -0.01 2.31
CA GLY A 18 -3.97 1.43 2.18
C GLY A 18 -3.84 2.11 3.55
N TRP A 19 -3.87 3.43 3.55
CA TRP A 19 -4.22 4.17 4.76
C TRP A 19 -5.61 4.79 4.60
N SER A 20 -6.36 4.86 5.68
CA SER A 20 -7.70 5.43 5.68
C SER A 20 -7.76 6.61 6.62
N VAL A 21 -8.16 7.76 6.08
CA VAL A 21 -8.40 8.99 6.82
C VAL A 21 -9.91 9.15 7.00
N PRO A 22 -10.43 9.50 8.19
CA PRO A 22 -11.86 9.71 8.34
C PRO A 22 -12.35 10.84 7.42
N PHE A 23 -13.50 10.64 6.77
CA PHE A 23 -14.08 11.62 5.85
C PHE A 23 -14.47 12.94 6.56
N SER A 24 -14.90 12.85 7.81
CA SER A 24 -15.20 13.99 8.66
C SER A 24 -14.70 13.79 10.10
N ASN A 25 -14.89 14.78 10.96
CA ASN A 25 -14.52 14.69 12.38
C ASN A 25 -15.53 13.89 13.24
N SER A 26 -16.59 13.35 12.63
CA SER A 26 -17.59 12.54 13.31
C SER A 26 -16.99 11.27 13.92
N THR A 27 -17.62 10.74 14.97
CA THR A 27 -17.19 9.49 15.58
C THR A 27 -17.37 8.33 14.60
N GLU A 28 -18.43 8.38 13.80
CA GLU A 28 -18.80 7.37 12.82
C GLU A 28 -17.72 7.23 11.73
N ASP A 29 -17.22 8.34 11.17
CA ASP A 29 -16.18 8.31 10.14
C ASP A 29 -14.80 7.94 10.71
N LYS A 30 -14.53 8.29 11.98
CA LYS A 30 -13.33 7.82 12.70
C LYS A 30 -13.37 6.31 12.90
N ASP A 31 -14.52 5.78 13.32
CA ASP A 31 -14.72 4.33 13.42
C ASP A 31 -14.66 3.67 12.03
N ALA A 32 -15.18 4.32 10.98
CA ALA A 32 -15.08 3.84 9.60
C ALA A 32 -13.63 3.74 9.13
N ALA A 33 -12.77 4.71 9.45
CA ALA A 33 -11.35 4.64 9.13
C ALA A 33 -10.66 3.45 9.80
N VAL A 34 -10.98 3.17 11.07
CA VAL A 34 -10.47 1.97 11.76
C VAL A 34 -10.96 0.70 11.10
N ARG A 35 -12.26 0.60 10.78
CA ARG A 35 -12.82 -0.57 10.09
C ARG A 35 -12.20 -0.78 8.71
N ALA A 36 -11.92 0.29 7.96
CA ALA A 36 -11.27 0.18 6.66
C ALA A 36 -9.87 -0.44 6.78
N LEU A 37 -9.11 -0.05 7.80
CA LEU A 37 -7.80 -0.64 8.09
C LEU A 37 -7.91 -2.09 8.56
N ASP A 38 -8.86 -2.40 9.44
CA ASP A 38 -9.12 -3.77 9.91
C ASP A 38 -9.44 -4.71 8.73
N PHE A 39 -10.27 -4.28 7.79
CA PHE A 39 -10.68 -5.10 6.65
C PHE A 39 -9.66 -5.18 5.51
N SER A 40 -8.66 -4.29 5.48
CA SER A 40 -7.63 -4.28 4.44
C SER A 40 -6.30 -4.88 4.90
N TYR A 41 -5.84 -4.53 6.10
CA TYR A 41 -4.57 -4.98 6.66
C TYR A 41 -4.78 -5.90 7.88
N GLY A 42 -5.65 -5.48 8.81
CA GLY A 42 -5.91 -6.20 10.05
C GLY A 42 -6.41 -7.63 9.84
N TRP A 43 -7.13 -7.89 8.76
CA TRP A 43 -7.66 -9.22 8.43
C TRP A 43 -6.58 -10.29 8.50
N PHE A 44 -5.39 -10.02 7.97
CA PHE A 44 -4.28 -10.96 8.01
C PHE A 44 -3.26 -10.64 9.10
N MET A 45 -3.08 -9.37 9.43
CA MET A 45 -2.09 -8.98 10.44
C MET A 45 -2.50 -9.36 11.88
N ASP A 46 -3.76 -9.16 12.26
CA ASP A 46 -4.21 -9.48 13.62
C ASP A 46 -4.10 -10.99 13.93
N PRO A 47 -4.44 -11.90 13.00
CA PRO A 47 -4.21 -13.33 13.22
C PRO A 47 -2.74 -13.68 13.46
N VAL A 48 -1.82 -13.15 12.68
CA VAL A 48 -0.39 -13.49 12.85
C VAL A 48 0.25 -12.81 14.06
N THR A 49 -0.33 -11.72 14.59
CA THR A 49 0.17 -11.04 15.81
C THR A 49 -0.49 -11.54 17.09
N SER A 50 -1.79 -11.82 17.05
CA SER A 50 -2.63 -12.06 18.23
C SER A 50 -3.34 -13.41 18.22
N GLY A 51 -3.31 -14.13 17.09
CA GLY A 51 -4.04 -15.39 16.89
C GLY A 51 -5.54 -15.21 16.65
N ARG A 52 -6.03 -13.99 16.43
CA ARG A 52 -7.45 -13.66 16.27
C ARG A 52 -7.64 -12.63 15.17
N TYR A 53 -8.80 -12.65 14.50
CA TYR A 53 -9.19 -11.58 13.58
C TYR A 53 -9.48 -10.26 14.31
N PRO A 54 -9.51 -9.11 13.62
CA PRO A 54 -9.97 -7.86 14.20
C PRO A 54 -11.38 -7.97 14.79
N LYS A 55 -11.64 -7.27 15.90
CA LYS A 55 -12.96 -7.30 16.56
C LYS A 55 -14.08 -6.77 15.67
N SER A 56 -13.79 -5.77 14.84
CA SER A 56 -14.76 -5.21 13.89
C SER A 56 -15.23 -6.26 12.89
N MET A 57 -14.30 -7.05 12.34
CA MET A 57 -14.59 -8.14 11.40
C MET A 57 -15.41 -9.24 12.05
N GLN A 58 -15.04 -9.69 13.24
CA GLN A 58 -15.80 -10.70 13.97
C GLN A 58 -17.25 -10.26 14.19
N ARG A 59 -17.46 -8.99 14.55
CA ARG A 59 -18.79 -8.42 14.79
C ARG A 59 -19.62 -8.25 13.50
N LEU A 60 -19.01 -7.78 12.42
CA LEU A 60 -19.72 -7.41 11.19
C LEU A 60 -19.95 -8.58 10.25
N ILE A 61 -18.99 -9.51 10.17
CA ILE A 61 -19.08 -10.70 9.31
C ILE A 61 -19.86 -11.82 10.02
N GLY A 62 -19.68 -11.95 11.34
CA GLY A 62 -20.35 -12.96 12.15
C GLY A 62 -20.04 -14.38 11.68
N ASN A 63 -21.08 -15.20 11.51
CA ASN A 63 -20.95 -16.63 11.19
C ASN A 63 -20.28 -16.93 9.84
N ARG A 64 -20.14 -15.94 8.94
CA ARG A 64 -19.41 -16.09 7.68
C ARG A 64 -17.89 -16.06 7.88
N LEU A 65 -17.39 -15.63 9.04
CA LEU A 65 -15.98 -15.63 9.39
C LEU A 65 -15.65 -16.89 10.20
N PRO A 66 -14.93 -17.87 9.62
CA PRO A 66 -14.60 -19.09 10.34
C PRO A 66 -13.74 -18.81 11.56
N ASN A 67 -14.06 -19.43 12.69
CA ASN A 67 -13.25 -19.31 13.90
C ASN A 67 -12.00 -20.17 13.81
N PHE A 68 -10.89 -19.66 14.36
CA PHE A 68 -9.72 -20.49 14.62
C PHE A 68 -9.95 -21.39 15.83
N THR A 69 -9.49 -22.64 15.76
CA THR A 69 -9.31 -23.46 16.96
C THR A 69 -8.21 -22.88 17.83
N LYS A 70 -8.11 -23.35 19.08
CA LYS A 70 -7.04 -22.91 19.99
C LYS A 70 -5.66 -23.23 19.43
N GLU A 71 -5.52 -24.38 18.79
CA GLU A 71 -4.30 -24.86 18.16
C GLU A 71 -3.92 -23.98 16.97
N GLN A 72 -4.88 -23.68 16.08
CA GLN A 72 -4.66 -22.78 14.95
C GLN A 72 -4.27 -21.38 15.41
N SER A 73 -4.97 -20.83 16.40
CA SER A 73 -4.66 -19.51 16.98
C SER A 73 -3.24 -19.45 17.53
N LYS A 74 -2.81 -20.50 18.24
CA LYS A 74 -1.44 -20.62 18.77
C LYS A 74 -0.40 -20.74 17.66
N MET A 75 -0.70 -21.45 16.57
CA MET A 75 0.21 -21.58 15.43
C MET A 75 0.41 -20.28 14.66
N LEU A 76 -0.63 -19.45 14.57
CA LEU A 76 -0.56 -18.17 13.84
C LEU A 76 0.22 -17.11 14.60
N LYS A 77 0.07 -17.05 15.93
CA LYS A 77 0.68 -16.00 16.74
C LYS A 77 2.22 -16.02 16.67
N GLY A 78 2.80 -14.94 16.15
CA GLY A 78 4.24 -14.77 15.97
C GLY A 78 4.81 -15.54 14.78
N SER A 79 3.99 -15.96 13.82
CA SER A 79 4.42 -16.75 12.64
C SER A 79 5.13 -15.94 11.55
N TYR A 80 5.95 -14.96 11.92
CA TYR A 80 6.73 -14.13 11.02
C TYR A 80 7.97 -13.54 11.71
N ASP A 81 9.05 -13.39 10.95
CA ASP A 81 10.27 -12.67 11.34
C ASP A 81 10.25 -11.21 10.86
N PHE A 82 9.57 -10.95 9.73
CA PHE A 82 9.40 -9.62 9.16
C PHE A 82 8.02 -9.46 8.52
N VAL A 83 7.62 -8.20 8.32
CA VAL A 83 6.39 -7.82 7.62
C VAL A 83 6.75 -6.98 6.42
N GLY A 84 6.30 -7.40 5.24
CA GLY A 84 6.29 -6.57 4.03
C GLY A 84 5.00 -5.77 3.96
N LEU A 85 5.10 -4.49 3.57
CA LEU A 85 3.94 -3.63 3.36
C LEU A 85 3.90 -3.18 1.90
N ASN A 86 2.88 -3.64 1.17
CA ASN A 86 2.56 -3.14 -0.15
C ASN A 86 1.63 -1.93 0.01
N TYR A 87 2.23 -0.74 0.01
CA TYR A 87 1.52 0.53 0.17
C TYR A 87 1.58 1.35 -1.11
N TYR A 88 0.41 1.85 -1.54
CA TYR A 88 0.29 2.60 -2.80
C TYR A 88 -0.37 3.96 -2.65
N SER A 89 -1.48 4.02 -1.92
CA SER A 89 -2.29 5.24 -1.77
C SER A 89 -3.12 5.20 -0.49
N SER A 90 -3.74 6.33 -0.19
CA SER A 90 -4.71 6.50 0.89
C SER A 90 -6.08 6.86 0.35
N SER A 91 -7.11 6.62 1.14
CA SER A 91 -8.48 7.04 0.82
C SER A 91 -9.14 7.68 2.03
N TYR A 92 -10.17 8.49 1.80
CA TYR A 92 -11.10 8.85 2.86
C TYR A 92 -12.06 7.69 3.14
N ALA A 93 -12.38 7.46 4.40
CA ALA A 93 -13.33 6.46 4.86
C ALA A 93 -14.56 7.16 5.41
N LYS A 94 -15.71 6.88 4.81
CA LYS A 94 -17.01 7.39 5.24
C LYS A 94 -17.88 6.26 5.78
N ASP A 95 -18.53 6.48 6.91
CA ASP A 95 -19.51 5.53 7.45
C ASP A 95 -20.74 5.46 6.55
N VAL A 96 -21.16 4.24 6.24
CA VAL A 96 -22.40 3.98 5.48
C VAL A 96 -23.33 3.01 6.21
N THR A 97 -23.16 2.86 7.53
CA THR A 97 -23.95 1.92 8.35
C THR A 97 -25.45 2.28 8.34
N ALA A 98 -25.78 3.57 8.23
CA ALA A 98 -27.16 4.05 8.11
C ALA A 98 -27.78 3.79 6.72
N ASN A 99 -26.97 3.67 5.67
CA ASN A 99 -27.40 3.35 4.32
C ASN A 99 -27.57 1.84 4.14
N LYS A 100 -28.60 1.28 4.80
CA LYS A 100 -29.00 -0.13 4.71
C LYS A 100 -29.74 -0.46 3.40
N SER A 101 -29.33 0.09 2.25
CA SER A 101 -29.67 -0.60 1.01
C SER A 101 -29.00 -1.97 1.10
N VAL A 102 -29.76 -3.06 0.99
CA VAL A 102 -29.26 -4.43 1.19
C VAL A 102 -28.20 -4.71 0.12
N LYS A 103 -26.95 -4.33 0.42
CA LYS A 103 -25.80 -4.73 -0.38
C LYS A 103 -25.57 -6.18 -0.06
N GLN A 104 -25.47 -7.00 -1.10
CA GLN A 104 -25.10 -8.40 -0.93
C GLN A 104 -23.79 -8.47 -0.13
N PRO A 105 -23.69 -9.36 0.88
CA PRO A 105 -22.47 -9.51 1.66
C PRO A 105 -21.29 -9.82 0.74
N SER A 106 -20.21 -9.07 0.87
CA SER A 106 -19.01 -9.20 0.05
C SER A 106 -17.84 -8.54 0.77
N GLN A 107 -16.62 -8.87 0.32
CA GLN A 107 -15.41 -8.27 0.87
C GLN A 107 -15.45 -6.73 0.82
N SER A 108 -16.04 -6.13 -0.21
CA SER A 108 -16.11 -4.68 -0.39
C SER A 108 -17.25 -4.00 0.38
N THR A 109 -18.18 -4.77 0.96
CA THR A 109 -19.38 -4.23 1.62
C THR A 109 -19.40 -4.52 3.12
N ASP A 110 -18.75 -5.59 3.57
CA ASP A 110 -18.78 -6.07 4.96
C ASP A 110 -18.21 -5.06 5.98
N SER A 111 -17.34 -4.15 5.56
CA SER A 111 -16.76 -3.12 6.45
C SER A 111 -17.74 -1.99 6.80
N ASN A 112 -18.84 -1.84 6.05
CA ASN A 112 -19.72 -0.66 6.09
C ASN A 112 -18.93 0.66 5.93
N VAL A 113 -17.98 0.67 5.01
CA VAL A 113 -17.18 1.85 4.66
C VAL A 113 -17.31 2.14 3.17
N GLU A 114 -17.57 3.41 2.84
CA GLU A 114 -17.34 3.92 1.50
C GLU A 114 -15.93 4.53 1.43
N SER A 115 -15.08 3.98 0.57
CA SER A 115 -13.72 4.49 0.34
C SER A 115 -13.73 5.49 -0.81
N LEU A 116 -13.47 6.76 -0.49
CA LEU A 116 -13.37 7.83 -1.47
C LEU A 116 -11.90 8.05 -1.81
N ARG A 117 -11.52 7.63 -3.01
CA ARG A 117 -10.17 7.80 -3.54
C ARG A 117 -10.03 9.14 -4.23
N VAL A 118 -8.83 9.70 -4.19
CA VAL A 118 -8.44 10.89 -4.95
C VAL A 118 -7.38 10.45 -5.95
N ASP A 119 -7.81 9.62 -6.92
CA ASP A 119 -6.92 9.10 -7.95
C ASP A 119 -7.02 9.99 -9.20
N GLU A 120 -5.89 10.29 -9.85
CA GLU A 120 -5.88 10.94 -11.17
C GLU A 120 -5.98 9.86 -12.27
N ALA A 121 -6.78 10.13 -13.31
CA ALA A 121 -7.01 9.19 -14.40
C ALA A 121 -5.80 9.11 -15.35
N ASN A 122 -5.47 7.91 -15.82
CA ASN A 122 -4.45 7.67 -16.86
C ASN A 122 -4.95 8.12 -18.25
N ASP A 123 -4.13 8.84 -19.03
CA ASP A 123 -4.46 9.22 -20.41
C ASP A 123 -3.77 8.27 -21.42
N PRO A 124 -4.53 7.40 -22.12
CA PRO A 124 -3.97 6.43 -23.06
C PRO A 124 -3.47 7.05 -24.39
N LYS A 125 -3.58 8.37 -24.59
CA LYS A 125 -3.22 9.05 -25.85
C LYS A 125 -1.77 9.53 -25.93
N LEU A 126 -1.00 9.41 -24.86
CA LEU A 126 0.39 9.89 -24.81
C LEU A 126 1.30 9.12 -25.79
N SER A 127 2.18 9.84 -26.46
CA SER A 127 3.23 9.27 -27.32
C SER A 127 4.30 8.53 -26.50
N LEU A 128 5.21 7.82 -27.17
CA LEU A 128 6.35 7.15 -26.50
C LEU A 128 7.24 8.17 -25.78
N GLU A 129 7.63 9.25 -26.46
CA GLU A 129 8.43 10.34 -25.90
C GLU A 129 7.80 10.89 -24.61
N GLU A 130 6.50 11.17 -24.63
CA GLU A 130 5.76 11.66 -23.46
C GLU A 130 5.65 10.61 -22.35
N SER A 131 5.43 9.34 -22.71
CA SER A 131 5.33 8.22 -21.76
C SER A 131 6.63 7.94 -21.00
N LEU A 132 7.79 8.33 -21.56
CA LEU A 132 9.10 8.20 -20.88
C LEU A 132 9.33 9.31 -19.85
N ILE A 133 8.60 10.43 -19.92
CA ILE A 133 8.71 11.59 -19.02
C ILE A 133 7.78 11.41 -17.81
N ASP A 134 8.07 10.40 -16.97
CA ASP A 134 7.24 10.02 -15.84
C ASP A 134 7.56 10.78 -14.55
N LYS A 135 7.59 12.11 -14.61
CA LYS A 135 7.97 12.97 -13.48
C LYS A 135 7.13 12.75 -12.22
N GLU A 136 5.85 12.46 -12.37
CA GLU A 136 4.97 12.17 -11.22
C GLU A 136 5.38 10.88 -10.49
N ARG A 137 5.92 9.87 -11.21
CA ARG A 137 6.45 8.66 -10.58
C ARG A 137 7.70 8.96 -9.74
N ILE A 138 8.55 9.88 -10.20
CA ILE A 138 9.71 10.35 -9.42
C ILE A 138 9.23 11.03 -8.14
N LYS A 139 8.31 12.00 -8.25
CA LYS A 139 7.74 12.73 -7.11
C LYS A 139 7.05 11.80 -6.11
N TYR A 140 6.32 10.81 -6.63
CA TYR A 140 5.69 9.76 -5.83
C TYR A 140 6.73 9.01 -5.00
N TYR A 141 7.78 8.46 -5.61
CA TYR A 141 8.80 7.71 -4.88
C TYR A 141 9.62 8.57 -3.92
N ASP A 142 9.99 9.79 -4.32
CA ASP A 142 10.73 10.74 -3.48
C ASP A 142 9.93 11.06 -2.21
N SER A 143 8.63 11.33 -2.36
CA SER A 143 7.74 11.61 -1.22
C SER A 143 7.58 10.38 -0.31
N HIS A 144 7.42 9.18 -0.88
CA HIS A 144 7.32 7.95 -0.09
C HIS A 144 8.59 7.67 0.69
N LEU A 145 9.76 7.81 0.06
CA LEU A 145 11.05 7.62 0.73
C LEU A 145 11.28 8.65 1.84
N TYR A 146 10.86 9.91 1.63
CA TYR A 146 10.87 10.93 2.68
C TYR A 146 10.03 10.50 3.88
N TYR A 147 8.78 10.06 3.68
CA TYR A 147 7.93 9.62 4.81
C TYR A 147 8.39 8.31 5.45
N VAL A 148 9.03 7.40 4.70
CA VAL A 148 9.71 6.24 5.27
C VAL A 148 10.87 6.69 6.17
N GLN A 149 11.64 7.68 5.73
CA GLN A 149 12.71 8.25 6.56
C GLN A 149 12.15 8.90 7.83
N GLU A 150 11.06 9.67 7.73
CA GLU A 150 10.38 10.25 8.89
C GLU A 150 9.85 9.16 9.83
N ALA A 151 9.26 8.09 9.31
CA ALA A 151 8.81 6.97 10.13
C ALA A 151 9.99 6.32 10.89
N ILE A 152 11.14 6.12 10.23
CA ILE A 152 12.36 5.61 10.87
C ILE A 152 12.85 6.56 11.97
N LYS A 153 12.87 7.88 11.70
CA LYS A 153 13.23 8.90 12.71
C LYS A 153 12.30 8.88 13.91
N ASN A 154 11.02 8.54 13.69
CA ASN A 154 10.01 8.38 14.74
C ASN A 154 9.98 6.97 15.36
N GLY A 155 10.99 6.13 15.10
CA GLY A 155 11.19 4.85 15.78
C GLY A 155 10.66 3.62 15.03
N ALA A 156 10.10 3.77 13.83
CA ALA A 156 9.68 2.62 13.03
C ALA A 156 10.89 1.81 12.53
N ASN A 157 10.85 0.49 12.70
CA ASN A 157 11.95 -0.41 12.30
C ASN A 157 11.84 -0.82 10.82
N VAL A 158 11.99 0.14 9.90
CA VAL A 158 11.96 -0.14 8.46
C VAL A 158 13.35 -0.53 7.96
N LYS A 159 13.44 -1.65 7.21
CA LYS A 159 14.72 -2.21 6.73
C LYS A 159 14.98 -2.08 5.23
N GLY A 160 13.95 -1.79 4.44
CA GLY A 160 14.10 -1.68 2.99
C GLY A 160 12.87 -1.12 2.31
N PHE A 161 13.04 -0.75 1.04
CA PHE A 161 12.00 -0.24 0.17
C PHE A 161 12.13 -0.92 -1.20
N PHE A 162 11.02 -1.43 -1.72
CA PHE A 162 10.96 -2.09 -3.03
C PHE A 162 10.03 -1.29 -3.94
N ALA A 163 10.56 -0.75 -5.03
CA ALA A 163 9.76 -0.05 -6.02
C ALA A 163 8.93 -1.04 -6.85
N TRP A 164 7.60 -0.89 -6.82
CA TRP A 164 6.73 -1.48 -7.83
C TRP A 164 6.58 -0.50 -9.01
N SER A 165 7.04 -0.80 -10.22
CA SER A 165 7.66 -2.05 -10.64
C SER A 165 8.91 -1.87 -11.50
N LEU A 166 9.68 -2.94 -11.66
CA LEU A 166 10.87 -2.93 -12.50
C LEU A 166 10.51 -2.69 -13.97
N LEU A 167 9.48 -3.39 -14.47
CA LEU A 167 9.04 -3.39 -15.87
C LEU A 167 7.53 -3.10 -15.94
N ASP A 168 7.11 -2.45 -17.02
CA ASP A 168 5.69 -2.51 -17.40
C ASP A 168 5.30 -4.00 -17.56
N ASN A 169 4.16 -4.37 -16.98
CA ASN A 169 3.71 -5.76 -16.90
C ASN A 169 2.17 -5.84 -17.05
N PHE A 170 1.61 -7.03 -16.81
CA PHE A 170 0.17 -7.28 -16.88
C PHE A 170 -0.50 -6.94 -15.55
N GLU A 171 -1.28 -5.87 -15.52
CA GLU A 171 -1.89 -5.31 -14.29
C GLU A 171 -3.29 -5.90 -14.03
N TRP A 172 -3.35 -7.23 -13.94
CA TRP A 172 -4.55 -7.99 -13.54
C TRP A 172 -5.80 -7.62 -14.37
N VAL A 173 -6.85 -7.13 -13.72
CA VAL A 173 -8.11 -6.72 -14.34
C VAL A 173 -7.96 -5.59 -15.35
N ASN A 174 -6.88 -4.80 -15.26
CA ASN A 174 -6.57 -3.71 -16.18
C ASN A 174 -5.73 -4.17 -17.39
N GLY A 175 -5.28 -5.43 -17.41
CA GLY A 175 -4.42 -5.95 -18.46
C GLY A 175 -3.19 -5.07 -18.70
N TYR A 176 -2.90 -4.74 -19.96
CA TYR A 176 -1.75 -3.91 -20.34
C TYR A 176 -2.08 -2.41 -20.52
N THR A 177 -3.22 -1.96 -19.99
CA THR A 177 -3.69 -0.57 -20.14
C THR A 177 -3.09 0.39 -19.11
N VAL A 178 -2.49 -0.14 -18.05
CA VAL A 178 -1.79 0.61 -17.00
C VAL A 178 -0.33 0.19 -16.97
N ARG A 179 0.57 1.13 -16.68
CA ARG A 179 2.03 0.95 -16.75
C ARG A 179 2.72 1.42 -15.47
N PHE A 180 3.13 0.49 -14.61
CA PHE A 180 3.81 0.80 -13.35
C PHE A 180 5.35 0.72 -13.41
N GLY A 181 5.92 0.23 -14.51
CA GLY A 181 7.36 0.00 -14.61
C GLY A 181 8.16 1.30 -14.59
N ILE A 182 9.33 1.29 -13.94
CA ILE A 182 10.37 2.30 -14.18
C ILE A 182 11.08 2.08 -15.53
N ILE A 183 10.92 0.88 -16.11
CA ILE A 183 11.35 0.55 -17.47
C ILE A 183 10.09 0.30 -18.31
N TYR A 184 9.96 1.06 -19.40
CA TYR A 184 8.92 0.88 -20.39
C TYR A 184 9.15 -0.39 -21.20
N VAL A 185 8.09 -1.16 -21.45
CA VAL A 185 8.09 -2.31 -22.36
C VAL A 185 7.25 -2.01 -23.58
N ASP A 186 7.87 -2.02 -24.75
CA ASP A 186 7.21 -1.83 -26.04
C ASP A 186 6.54 -3.14 -26.49
N TYR A 187 5.27 -3.29 -26.13
CA TYR A 187 4.47 -4.47 -26.49
C TYR A 187 4.27 -4.65 -28.00
N LYS A 188 4.48 -3.60 -28.81
CA LYS A 188 4.29 -3.65 -30.27
C LYS A 188 5.60 -3.89 -31.02
N ASN A 189 6.73 -3.58 -30.42
CA ASN A 189 8.06 -3.69 -31.03
C ASN A 189 8.92 -4.75 -30.34
N GLY A 190 8.47 -6.01 -30.37
CA GLY A 190 9.25 -7.15 -29.87
C GLY A 190 9.60 -7.08 -28.38
N LEU A 191 8.80 -6.41 -27.55
CA LEU A 191 9.03 -6.23 -26.12
C LEU A 191 10.32 -5.44 -25.82
N LYS A 192 10.73 -4.49 -26.67
CA LYS A 192 11.94 -3.69 -26.40
C LYS A 192 11.82 -2.92 -25.08
N ARG A 193 12.92 -2.82 -24.33
CA ARG A 193 13.00 -2.14 -23.02
C ARG A 193 13.59 -0.75 -23.16
N HIS A 194 12.92 0.23 -22.56
CA HIS A 194 13.35 1.64 -22.57
C HIS A 194 13.34 2.18 -21.14
N TYR A 195 14.47 2.71 -20.66
CA TYR A 195 14.55 3.29 -19.33
C TYR A 195 13.73 4.60 -19.28
N LYS A 196 12.80 4.73 -18.34
CA LYS A 196 12.08 5.99 -18.08
C LYS A 196 12.95 6.93 -17.24
N LEU A 197 12.54 8.19 -17.09
CA LEU A 197 13.24 9.14 -16.22
C LEU A 197 13.36 8.62 -14.79
N SER A 198 12.32 7.96 -14.27
CA SER A 198 12.34 7.34 -12.94
C SER A 198 13.44 6.29 -12.75
N ALA A 199 13.78 5.49 -13.78
CA ALA A 199 14.88 4.54 -13.70
C ALA A 199 16.24 5.24 -13.59
N HIS A 200 16.44 6.32 -14.33
CA HIS A 200 17.66 7.14 -14.23
C HIS A 200 17.77 7.82 -12.87
N TRP A 201 16.66 8.37 -12.36
CA TRP A 201 16.60 8.97 -11.03
C TRP A 201 16.93 7.94 -9.94
N TRP A 202 16.32 6.75 -9.98
CA TRP A 202 16.59 5.67 -9.03
C TRP A 202 18.07 5.26 -9.01
N LYS A 203 18.69 5.16 -10.20
CA LYS A 203 20.13 4.87 -10.33
C LYS A 203 21.00 5.96 -9.68
N ASN A 204 20.61 7.22 -9.80
CA ASN A 204 21.37 8.35 -9.22
C ASN A 204 21.19 8.44 -7.71
N LEU A 205 19.98 8.17 -7.20
CA LEU A 205 19.67 8.08 -5.78
C LEU A 205 20.57 7.05 -5.08
N LEU A 206 20.70 5.84 -5.64
CA LEU A 206 21.54 4.78 -5.08
C LEU A 206 23.04 5.11 -5.06
N LYS A 207 23.49 6.05 -5.90
CA LYS A 207 24.88 6.53 -5.91
C LYS A 207 25.14 7.65 -4.89
N GLY A 208 24.12 8.09 -4.15
CA GLY A 208 24.23 9.21 -3.21
C GLY A 208 24.19 10.60 -3.86
N ASN A 209 23.88 10.69 -5.15
CA ASN A 209 23.97 11.94 -5.94
C ASN A 209 22.69 12.81 -5.87
N SER A 210 21.74 12.49 -4.99
CA SER A 210 20.41 13.11 -4.95
C SER A 210 20.29 14.39 -4.09
N HIS A 211 21.38 14.93 -3.56
CA HIS A 211 21.33 16.11 -2.68
C HIS A 211 21.05 17.46 -3.36
N SER A 212 20.61 17.52 -4.63
CA SER A 212 20.43 18.79 -5.34
C SER A 212 18.98 19.18 -5.69
N ALA A 213 17.94 18.44 -5.29
CA ALA A 213 16.60 18.67 -5.84
C ALA A 213 15.42 18.65 -4.84
N SER A 214 15.59 19.10 -3.60
CA SER A 214 14.46 19.64 -2.82
C SER A 214 14.95 20.42 -1.59
N LYS A 215 15.18 21.73 -1.73
CA LYS A 215 15.09 22.63 -0.58
C LYS A 215 13.60 22.76 -0.23
N HIS A 216 13.11 21.91 0.67
CA HIS A 216 11.82 22.13 1.29
C HIS A 216 11.88 23.45 2.07
N ASN A 217 11.28 24.50 1.51
CA ASN A 217 11.01 25.74 2.24
C ASN A 217 9.93 25.44 3.28
N SER A 218 10.36 25.11 4.50
CA SER A 218 9.52 25.26 5.68
C SER A 218 9.26 26.75 5.91
N SER A 219 8.06 27.22 5.57
CA SER A 219 7.57 28.53 5.99
C SER A 219 7.53 28.55 7.52
N LYS A 220 8.33 29.44 8.12
CA LYS A 220 8.22 29.78 9.53
C LYS A 220 6.81 30.35 9.76
N GLY A 221 6.08 29.75 10.68
CA GLY A 221 4.82 30.30 11.19
C GLY A 221 5.03 31.72 11.70
N SER A 222 4.19 32.64 11.21
CA SER A 222 4.06 33.98 11.75
C SER A 222 3.38 33.88 13.11
N LYS A 223 4.09 34.35 14.15
CA LYS A 223 3.45 34.72 15.42
C LYS A 223 2.71 36.03 15.21
N THR A 224 1.40 36.02 15.41
CA THR A 224 0.60 37.11 15.98
C THR A 224 -0.60 36.47 16.66
#